data_AF-W4APL3-F1
#
_entry.id   AF-W4APL3-F1
#
_cell.length_a   1.000
_cell.length_b   1.000
_cell.length_c   1.000
_cell.angle_alpha   90.00
_cell.angle_beta   90.00
_cell.angle_gamma   90.00
#
_symmetry.space_group_name_H-M   'P 1'
#
loop_
_entity.id
_entity.type
_entity.pdbx_description
1 polymer ?
#
loop_
_entity_poly.entity_id
_entity_poly.type
_entity_poly.pdbx_seq_one_letter_code
_entity_poly.pdbx_strand_id
1 'polypeptide(L)'
;MEWSMIFELIDPRLLIVVAACWVIGWVLKKTPKVADWSIVYIVIIVAVWLTIGLLGWSVEAIIQGILAGSFAVFGHQTIKQTKEGIKS
;
A
#
# COMPACT_ATOMS: atom_id res chain seq x y z
N MET A 1 24.07 -4.73 14.00
CA MET A 1 23.10 -5.09 12.93
C MET A 1 23.02 -3.85 12.07
N GLU A 2 23.80 -3.83 11.00
CA GLU A 2 24.02 -2.63 10.19
C GLU A 2 22.68 -2.23 9.56
N TRP A 3 22.19 -1.04 9.91
CA TRP A 3 20.91 -0.48 9.45
C TRP A 3 20.80 -0.37 7.92
N SER A 4 21.91 -0.55 7.20
CA SER A 4 21.99 -0.65 5.74
C SER A 4 21.14 -1.79 5.16
N MET A 5 21.02 -2.93 5.84
CA MET A 5 20.25 -4.06 5.30
C MET A 5 18.75 -3.77 5.22
N ILE A 6 18.23 -2.84 6.02
CA ILE A 6 16.80 -2.47 6.01
C ILE A 6 16.51 -1.53 4.82
N PHE A 7 17.44 -0.61 4.51
CA PHE A 7 17.31 0.31 3.37
C PHE A 7 17.59 -0.35 2.02
N GLU A 8 18.35 -1.45 1.99
CA GLU A 8 18.43 -2.32 0.81
C GLU A 8 17.11 -3.08 0.56
N LEU A 9 16.34 -3.38 1.60
CA LEU A 9 15.14 -4.22 1.50
C LEU A 9 13.88 -3.45 1.05
N ILE A 10 13.84 -2.14 1.25
CA ILE A 10 12.68 -1.30 0.93
C ILE A 10 13.15 -0.07 0.18
N ASP A 11 12.88 -0.05 -1.13
CA ASP A 11 13.24 1.08 -1.97
C ASP A 11 12.46 2.35 -1.56
N PRO A 12 13.13 3.48 -1.27
CA PRO A 12 12.47 4.71 -0.85
C PRO A 12 11.48 5.26 -1.88
N ARG A 13 11.62 4.90 -3.16
CA ARG A 13 10.67 5.25 -4.23
C ARG A 13 9.29 4.64 -3.98
N LEU A 14 9.16 3.57 -3.18
CA LEU A 14 7.87 2.94 -2.87
C LEU A 14 6.92 3.84 -2.08
N LEU A 15 7.40 4.92 -1.46
CA LEU A 15 6.53 5.94 -0.88
C LEU A 15 5.55 6.51 -1.91
N ILE A 16 5.95 6.62 -3.19
CA ILE A 16 5.04 7.04 -4.26
C ILE A 16 3.95 5.99 -4.52
N VAL A 17 4.28 4.70 -4.41
CA VAL A 17 3.33 3.59 -4.56
C VAL A 17 2.31 3.64 -3.43
N VAL A 18 2.75 3.86 -2.19
CA VAL A 18 1.84 4.01 -1.03
C VAL A 18 0.87 5.18 -1.23
N ALA A 19 1.37 6.34 -1.65
CA ALA A 19 0.53 7.51 -1.93
C ALA A 19 -0.49 7.24 -3.06
N ALA A 20 -0.05 6.60 -4.15
CA ALA A 20 -0.93 6.20 -5.25
C ALA A 20 -2.02 5.21 -4.77
N CYS A 21 -1.64 4.22 -3.96
CA CYS A 21 -2.57 3.25 -3.37
C CYS A 21 -3.64 3.91 -2.48
N TRP A 22 -3.30 4.97 -1.74
CA TRP A 22 -4.27 5.75 -0.97
C TRP A 22 -5.28 6.50 -1.85
N VAL A 23 -4.80 7.15 -2.91
CA VAL A 23 -5.69 7.82 -3.88
C VAL A 23 -6.63 6.81 -4.52
N ILE A 24 -6.10 5.68 -4.97
CA ILE A 24 -6.89 4.61 -5.59
C ILE A 24 -7.90 4.03 -4.60
N GLY A 25 -7.48 3.72 -3.38
CA GLY A 25 -8.36 3.24 -2.32
C GLY A 25 -9.49 4.24 -2.00
N TRP A 26 -9.19 5.54 -1.98
CA TRP A 26 -10.20 6.58 -1.80
C TRP A 26 -11.20 6.65 -2.97
N VAL A 27 -10.73 6.55 -4.21
CA VAL A 27 -11.60 6.50 -5.40
C VAL A 27 -12.50 5.27 -5.35
N LEU A 28 -11.94 4.08 -5.05
CA LEU A 28 -12.69 2.83 -4.96
C LEU A 28 -13.80 2.88 -3.91
N LYS A 29 -13.56 3.56 -2.77
CA LYS A 29 -14.60 3.79 -1.74
C LYS A 29 -15.74 4.69 -2.21
N LYS A 30 -15.53 5.52 -3.24
CA LYS A 30 -16.55 6.40 -3.82
C LYS A 30 -17.27 5.75 -5.00
N THR A 31 -16.75 4.65 -5.53
CA THR A 31 -17.34 3.94 -6.66
C THR A 31 -18.54 3.10 -6.20
N PRO A 32 -19.73 3.27 -6.80
CA PRO A 32 -20.88 2.44 -6.46
C PRO A 32 -20.60 0.97 -6.82
N LYS A 33 -21.08 0.05 -5.99
CA LYS A 33 -20.95 -1.42 -6.14
C LYS A 33 -19.55 -2.01 -5.84
N VAL A 34 -18.61 -1.24 -5.32
CA VAL A 34 -17.35 -1.78 -4.78
C VAL A 34 -17.54 -2.08 -3.29
N ALA A 35 -17.36 -3.34 -2.89
CA ALA A 35 -17.45 -3.73 -1.49
C ALA A 35 -16.16 -3.35 -0.74
N ASP A 36 -16.27 -2.87 0.50
CA ASP A 36 -15.11 -2.41 1.28
C ASP A 36 -14.01 -3.45 1.43
N TRP A 37 -14.37 -4.74 1.55
CA TRP A 37 -13.41 -5.83 1.67
C TRP A 37 -12.61 -6.05 0.38
N SER A 38 -13.19 -5.77 -0.80
CA SER A 38 -12.53 -5.99 -2.08
C SER A 38 -11.45 -4.94 -2.36
N ILE A 39 -11.56 -3.76 -1.73
CA ILE A 39 -10.59 -2.67 -1.87
C ILE A 39 -9.19 -3.12 -1.45
N VAL A 40 -9.08 -3.93 -0.40
CA VAL A 40 -7.79 -4.47 0.08
C VAL A 40 -7.08 -5.25 -1.04
N TYR A 41 -7.80 -6.16 -1.69
CA TYR A 41 -7.25 -6.99 -2.75
C TYR A 41 -6.89 -6.17 -3.99
N ILE A 42 -7.75 -5.23 -4.38
CA ILE A 42 -7.49 -4.35 -5.54
C ILE A 42 -6.25 -3.49 -5.29
N VAL A 43 -6.14 -2.88 -4.10
CA VAL A 43 -5.00 -2.03 -3.76
C VAL A 43 -3.69 -2.82 -3.73
N ILE A 44 -3.67 -4.06 -3.22
CA ILE A 44 -2.48 -4.91 -3.22
C ILE A 44 -2.07 -5.28 -4.65
N ILE A 45 -3.02 -5.70 -5.50
CA ILE A 45 -2.73 -6.03 -6.90
C ILE A 45 -2.13 -4.82 -7.62
N VAL A 46 -2.72 -3.64 -7.43
CA VAL A 46 -2.21 -2.40 -8.02
C VAL A 46 -0.82 -2.05 -7.48
N ALA A 47 -0.58 -2.19 -6.18
CA ALA A 47 0.73 -1.91 -5.57
C ALA A 47 1.84 -2.79 -6.17
N VAL A 48 1.55 -4.08 -6.39
CA VAL A 48 2.47 -5.02 -7.04
C VAL A 48 2.77 -4.59 -8.47
N TRP A 49 1.76 -4.29 -9.28
CA TRP A 49 1.97 -3.85 -10.66
C TRP A 49 2.74 -2.53 -10.76
N LEU A 50 2.43 -1.57 -9.90
CA LEU A 50 3.17 -0.30 -9.84
C LEU A 50 4.63 -0.52 -9.44
N THR A 51 4.88 -1.42 -8.48
CA THR A 51 6.23 -1.71 -8.01
C THR A 51 7.06 -2.43 -9.08
N ILE A 52 6.47 -3.41 -9.77
CA ILE A 52 7.09 -4.06 -10.94
C ILE A 52 7.39 -3.02 -12.03
N GLY A 53 6.49 -2.08 -12.28
CA GLY A 53 6.71 -1.01 -13.26
C GLY A 53 7.85 -0.05 -12.90
N LEU A 54 8.11 0.16 -11.60
CA LEU A 54 9.15 1.06 -11.11
C LEU A 54 10.53 0.40 -10.93
N LEU A 55 10.54 -0.85 -10.44
CA LEU A 55 11.76 -1.57 -10.06
C LEU A 55 12.17 -2.65 -11.07
N GLY A 56 11.29 -2.97 -12.02
CA GLY A 56 11.47 -4.06 -12.99
C GLY A 56 10.86 -5.38 -12.50
N TRP A 57 10.84 -6.36 -13.40
CA TRP A 57 10.30 -7.69 -13.09
C TRP A 57 11.29 -8.51 -12.26
N SER A 58 11.02 -8.64 -10.97
CA SER A 58 11.77 -9.52 -10.06
C SER A 58 10.86 -10.03 -8.93
N VAL A 59 11.25 -11.14 -8.31
CA VAL A 59 10.55 -11.65 -7.12
C VAL A 59 10.62 -10.64 -5.98
N GLU A 60 11.74 -9.93 -5.86
CA GLU A 60 11.93 -8.86 -4.89
C GLU A 60 10.94 -7.71 -5.11
N ALA A 61 10.76 -7.24 -6.35
CA ALA A 61 9.79 -6.20 -6.67
C ALA A 61 8.34 -6.63 -6.34
N ILE A 62 7.99 -7.90 -6.55
CA ILE A 62 6.68 -8.42 -6.15
C ILE A 62 6.50 -8.35 -4.63
N ILE A 63 7.49 -8.82 -3.86
CA ILE A 63 7.46 -8.79 -2.39
C ILE A 63 7.38 -7.34 -1.90
N GLN A 64 8.22 -6.45 -2.42
CA GLN A 64 8.21 -5.03 -2.09
C GLN A 64 6.86 -4.37 -2.40
N GLY A 65 6.20 -4.76 -3.50
CA GLY A 65 4.86 -4.29 -3.85
C GLY A 65 3.77 -4.78 -2.90
N ILE A 66 3.83 -6.04 -2.44
CA ILE A 66 2.92 -6.57 -1.42
C ILE A 66 3.10 -5.80 -0.11
N LEU A 67 4.34 -5.55 0.31
CA LEU A 67 4.66 -4.80 1.52
C LEU A 67 4.17 -3.35 1.43
N ALA A 68 4.42 -2.66 0.30
CA ALA A 68 3.93 -1.30 0.06
C ALA A 68 2.39 -1.23 0.07
N GLY A 69 1.71 -2.17 -0.59
CA GLY A 69 0.25 -2.26 -0.58
C GLY A 69 -0.32 -2.51 0.81
N SER A 70 0.32 -3.41 1.58
CA SER A 70 -0.07 -3.71 2.97
C SER A 70 0.10 -2.49 3.87
N PHE A 71 1.23 -1.79 3.75
CA PHE A 71 1.49 -0.55 4.47
C PHE A 71 0.45 0.54 4.13
N ALA A 72 0.08 0.66 2.86
CA ALA A 72 -0.98 1.57 2.43
C ALA A 72 -2.34 1.25 3.07
N VAL A 73 -2.77 -0.02 3.04
CA VAL A 73 -4.06 -0.44 3.61
C VAL A 73 -4.08 -0.27 5.13
N PHE A 74 -3.08 -0.81 5.83
CA PHE A 74 -3.02 -0.75 7.30
C PHE A 74 -2.79 0.67 7.81
N GLY A 75 -1.95 1.47 7.15
CA GLY A 75 -1.78 2.88 7.49
C GLY A 75 -3.09 3.68 7.42
N HIS A 76 -3.90 3.43 6.38
CA HIS A 76 -5.23 4.02 6.29
C HIS A 76 -6.14 3.52 7.44
N GLN A 77 -6.10 2.23 7.79
CA GLN A 77 -6.88 1.67 8.89
C GLN A 77 -6.49 2.26 10.24
N THR A 78 -5.19 2.43 10.53
CA THR A 78 -4.69 3.07 11.74
C THR A 78 -5.26 4.49 11.87
N ILE A 79 -5.18 5.30 10.81
CA ILE A 79 -5.74 6.67 10.83
C ILE A 79 -7.25 6.64 11.08
N LYS A 80 -7.97 5.71 10.45
CA LYS A 80 -9.41 5.54 10.66
C LYS A 80 -9.72 5.19 12.13
N GLN A 81 -9.04 4.18 12.68
CA GLN A 81 -9.23 3.71 14.05
C GLN A 81 -8.86 4.76 15.09
N THR A 82 -7.77 5.50 14.88
CA THR A 82 -7.38 6.62 15.77
C THR A 82 -8.46 7.70 15.80
N LYS A 83 -9.06 8.04 14.65
CA LYS A 83 -10.17 9.01 14.59
C LYS A 83 -11.44 8.53 15.29
N GLU A 84 -11.69 7.22 15.27
CA GLU A 84 -12.82 6.61 15.97
C GLU A 84 -12.57 6.59 17.49
N GLY A 85 -11.36 6.23 17.93
CA GLY A 85 -11.00 6.20 19.36
C GLY A 85 -10.91 7.57 20.04
N ILE A 86 -10.57 8.65 19.31
CA ILE A 86 -10.61 10.01 19.87
C ILE A 86 -12.05 10.51 20.11
N LYS A 87 -13.05 9.91 19.45
CA LYS A 87 -14.45 10.33 19.55
C LYS A 87 -15.23 9.63 20.67
N SER A 88 -14.68 8.59 21.29
CA SER A 88 -15.26 7.85 22.43
C SER A 88 -14.86 8.47 23.75
#